data_AF-A0A8D4Y1T9-F1
#
_entry.id   AF-A0A8D4Y1T9-F1
#
_cell.length_a   1.000
_cell.length_b   1.000
_cell.length_c   1.000
_cell.angle_alpha   90.00
_cell.angle_beta   90.00
_cell.angle_gamma   90.00
#
_symmetry.space_group_name_H-M   'P 1'
#
loop_
_entity.id
_entity.type
_entity.pdbx_description
1 polymer ?
#
loop_
_entity_poly.entity_id
_entity_poly.type
_entity_poly.pdbx_seq_one_letter_code
_entity_poly.pdbx_strand_id
1 'polypeptide(L)'
;MTVAITDVVLRDAHQSLFATRLRLDDMLPIAAQLDDVGYGSLECWGGATFDACIRFLGEGPVAAPARAQKSHAEDSPADAAARPEPARLSPLRR
;
A
#
# COMPACT_ATOMS: atom_id res chain seq x y z
N MET A 1 -8.08 -11.85 25.87
CA MET A 1 -6.95 -11.27 25.13
C MET A 1 -7.26 -11.45 23.65
N THR A 2 -7.34 -10.37 22.88
CA THR A 2 -7.72 -10.42 21.45
C THR A 2 -6.45 -10.34 20.60
N VAL A 3 -6.33 -11.22 19.60
CA VAL A 3 -5.19 -11.22 18.66
C VAL A 3 -5.54 -10.36 17.46
N ALA A 4 -4.67 -9.42 17.10
CA ALA A 4 -4.81 -8.61 15.90
C ALA A 4 -4.14 -9.33 14.71
N ILE A 5 -4.79 -9.27 13.54
CA ILE A 5 -4.30 -9.89 12.30
C ILE A 5 -3.87 -8.79 11.34
N THR A 6 -2.71 -8.98 10.72
CA THR A 6 -2.22 -8.18 9.59
C THR A 6 -2.53 -8.93 8.31
N ASP A 7 -3.24 -8.28 7.38
CA ASP A 7 -3.39 -8.82 6.02
C ASP A 7 -2.25 -8.31 5.13
N VAL A 8 -1.76 -9.17 4.23
CA VAL A 8 -0.60 -8.90 3.36
C VAL A 8 -0.92 -9.10 1.88
N VAL A 9 -2.22 -9.21 1.52
CA VAL A 9 -2.65 -9.57 0.17
C VAL A 9 -2.20 -8.54 -0.87
N LEU A 10 -2.16 -7.27 -0.49
CA LEU A 10 -1.79 -6.15 -1.37
C LEU A 10 -0.27 -5.91 -1.46
N ARG A 11 0.56 -6.62 -0.69
CA ARG A 11 2.03 -6.49 -0.72
C ARG A 11 2.73 -7.84 -0.80
N ASP A 12 2.91 -8.50 0.35
CA ASP A 12 3.81 -9.65 0.46
C ASP A 12 3.25 -10.91 -0.19
N ALA A 13 1.92 -11.07 -0.25
CA ALA A 13 1.30 -12.24 -0.87
C ALA A 13 1.59 -12.33 -2.37
N HIS A 14 1.36 -11.25 -3.12
CA HIS A 14 1.65 -11.25 -4.56
C HIS A 14 3.13 -11.08 -4.86
N GLN A 15 3.92 -10.50 -3.94
CA GLN A 15 5.38 -10.57 -4.00
C GLN A 15 5.87 -12.03 -3.97
N SER A 16 5.29 -12.85 -3.09
CA SER A 16 5.62 -14.27 -2.96
C SER A 16 5.08 -15.13 -4.10
N LEU A 17 3.84 -14.86 -4.56
CA LEU A 17 3.11 -15.75 -5.48
C LEU A 17 3.16 -15.32 -6.94
N PHE A 18 3.27 -14.01 -7.21
CA PHE A 18 3.15 -13.41 -8.54
C PHE A 18 4.34 -12.52 -8.89
N ALA A 19 5.48 -12.70 -8.22
CA ALA A 19 6.69 -11.92 -8.44
C ALA A 19 6.44 -10.40 -8.43
N THR A 20 5.54 -9.96 -7.56
CA THR A 20 5.18 -8.54 -7.36
C THR A 20 4.48 -7.89 -8.55
N ARG A 21 3.71 -8.66 -9.34
CA ARG A 21 3.09 -8.20 -10.61
C ARG A 21 1.58 -7.97 -10.53
N LEU A 22 1.03 -7.84 -9.33
CA LEU A 22 -0.37 -7.44 -9.16
C LEU A 22 -0.50 -5.95 -9.49
N ARG A 23 -1.36 -5.59 -10.45
CA ARG A 23 -1.56 -4.21 -10.90
C ARG A 23 -2.49 -3.47 -9.95
N LEU A 24 -2.34 -2.14 -9.90
CA LEU A 24 -3.22 -1.31 -9.08
C LEU A 24 -4.70 -1.45 -9.50
N ASP A 25 -4.99 -1.53 -10.79
CA ASP A 25 -6.35 -1.67 -11.31
C ASP A 25 -7.06 -2.95 -10.81
N ASP A 26 -6.30 -4.00 -10.52
CA ASP A 26 -6.82 -5.25 -9.95
C ASP A 26 -7.04 -5.14 -8.43
N MET A 27 -6.27 -4.29 -7.74
CA MET A 27 -6.34 -4.09 -6.29
C MET A 27 -7.47 -3.12 -5.88
N LEU A 28 -7.68 -2.05 -6.64
CA LEU A 28 -8.61 -0.97 -6.27
C LEU A 28 -10.07 -1.43 -6.03
N PRO A 29 -10.65 -2.35 -6.82
CA PRO A 29 -12.03 -2.78 -6.62
C PRO A 29 -12.30 -3.45 -5.27
N ILE A 30 -11.32 -4.13 -4.68
CA ILE A 30 -11.45 -4.89 -3.42
C ILE A 30 -10.99 -4.08 -2.20
N ALA A 31 -10.28 -2.97 -2.40
CA ALA A 31 -9.64 -2.21 -1.32
C ALA A 31 -10.62 -1.75 -0.22
N ALA A 32 -11.82 -1.29 -0.60
CA ALA A 32 -12.83 -0.88 0.38
C ALA A 32 -13.35 -2.07 1.21
N GLN A 33 -13.51 -3.24 0.58
CA GLN A 33 -13.97 -4.44 1.27
C GLN A 33 -12.91 -4.94 2.26
N LEU A 34 -11.61 -4.81 1.94
CA LEU A 34 -10.52 -5.16 2.84
C LEU A 34 -10.46 -4.25 4.08
N ASP A 35 -10.77 -2.96 3.93
CA ASP A 35 -10.84 -2.01 5.07
C ASP A 35 -11.99 -2.38 6.03
N ASP A 36 -13.13 -2.83 5.48
CA ASP A 36 -14.31 -3.21 6.25
C ASP A 36 -14.18 -4.54 7.02
N VAL A 37 -13.18 -5.39 6.71
CA VAL A 37 -12.97 -6.68 7.41
C VAL A 37 -12.58 -6.48 8.88
N GLY A 38 -11.93 -5.36 9.22
CA GLY A 38 -11.48 -5.08 10.58
C GLY A 38 -10.14 -5.72 10.95
N TYR A 39 -9.22 -5.84 9.99
CA TYR A 39 -7.83 -6.20 10.26
C TYR A 39 -7.15 -5.20 11.20
N GLY A 40 -6.18 -5.68 11.98
CA GLY A 40 -5.35 -4.82 12.82
C GLY A 40 -4.48 -3.86 12.00
N SER A 41 -4.05 -4.33 10.82
CA SER A 41 -3.36 -3.56 9.79
C SER A 41 -3.48 -4.22 8.41
N LEU A 42 -3.24 -3.42 7.37
CA LEU A 42 -3.22 -3.85 5.98
C LEU A 42 -1.87 -3.49 5.35
N GLU A 43 -1.07 -4.47 4.98
CA GLU A 43 0.20 -4.24 4.33
C GLU A 43 0.01 -4.09 2.82
N CYS A 44 0.33 -2.91 2.30
CA CYS A 44 0.02 -2.51 0.93
C CYS A 44 1.13 -1.72 0.23
N TRP A 45 2.27 -1.46 0.89
CA TRP A 45 3.38 -0.69 0.32
C TRP A 45 4.75 -1.15 0.86
N GLY A 46 5.82 -0.78 0.15
CA GLY A 46 7.20 -1.13 0.48
C GLY A 46 7.69 -2.44 -0.16
N GLY A 47 8.91 -2.84 0.17
CA GLY A 47 9.52 -4.06 -0.40
C GLY A 47 9.76 -3.93 -1.91
N ALA A 48 9.36 -4.95 -2.67
CA ALA A 48 9.58 -4.98 -4.12
C ALA A 48 8.49 -4.24 -4.94
N THR A 49 7.47 -3.66 -4.31
CA THR A 49 6.35 -3.03 -5.04
C THR A 49 6.77 -1.75 -5.76
N PHE A 50 7.52 -0.87 -5.09
CA PHE A 50 8.17 0.29 -5.72
C PHE A 50 9.02 -0.15 -6.92
N ASP A 51 9.76 -1.24 -6.66
CA ASP A 51 10.49 -2.06 -7.62
C ASP A 51 9.76 -2.23 -8.97
N ALA A 52 8.69 -3.02 -8.82
CA ALA A 52 7.92 -3.58 -9.90
C ALA A 52 7.06 -2.55 -10.63
N CYS A 53 6.55 -1.53 -9.93
CA CYS A 53 5.78 -0.44 -10.54
C CYS A 53 6.57 0.19 -11.69
N ILE A 54 7.83 0.58 -11.41
CA ILE A 54 8.69 1.30 -12.36
C ILE A 54 9.26 0.35 -13.42
N ARG A 55 9.72 -0.84 -13.03
CA ARG A 55 10.44 -1.74 -13.96
C ARG A 55 9.53 -2.59 -14.83
N PHE A 56 8.37 -3.00 -14.34
CA PHE A 56 7.58 -4.06 -14.99
C PHE A 56 6.13 -3.67 -15.29
N LEU A 57 5.51 -2.85 -14.44
CA LEU A 57 4.09 -2.53 -14.59
C LEU A 57 3.85 -1.27 -15.44
N GLY A 58 4.87 -0.40 -15.57
CA GLY A 58 4.73 0.90 -16.22
C GLY A 58 3.86 1.86 -15.42
N GLU A 59 3.76 1.62 -14.11
CA GLU A 59 2.92 2.36 -13.17
C GLU A 59 3.81 3.34 -12.40
N GLY A 60 3.27 4.53 -12.11
CA GLY A 60 3.92 5.42 -11.15
C GLY A 60 3.92 4.77 -9.76
N PRO A 61 4.96 4.96 -8.93
CA PRO A 61 4.92 4.46 -7.56
C PRO A 61 3.76 5.15 -6.82
N VAL A 62 2.72 4.38 -6.48
CA VAL A 62 1.49 4.92 -5.89
C VAL A 62 1.55 4.89 -4.37
N ALA A 63 1.20 5.98 -3.70
CA ALA A 63 1.01 5.93 -2.26
C ALA A 63 -0.24 5.11 -1.91
N ALA A 64 -0.09 4.12 -1.03
CA ALA A 64 -1.23 3.41 -0.48
C ALA A 64 -2.28 4.40 0.10
N PRO A 65 -3.59 4.10 -0.01
CA PRO A 65 -4.63 4.96 0.55
C PRO A 65 -4.37 5.20 2.05
N ALA A 66 -4.45 6.46 2.48
CA ALA A 66 -3.97 6.94 3.78
C ALA A 66 -4.56 6.24 5.02
N ARG A 67 -5.67 5.51 4.89
CA ARG A 67 -6.28 4.72 5.98
C ARG A 67 -5.68 3.32 6.15
N ALA A 68 -4.98 2.79 5.14
CA ALA A 68 -4.34 1.48 5.16
C ALA A 68 -2.91 1.50 5.75
N GLN A 69 -2.40 2.65 6.22
CA GLN A 69 -1.09 2.70 6.88
C GLN A 69 -1.18 2.29 8.35
N LYS A 70 -0.88 1.01 8.63
CA LYS A 70 -0.37 0.59 9.93
C LYS A 70 0.70 -0.51 9.78
N SER A 71 1.87 -0.17 9.26
CA SER A 71 3.07 -0.96 9.54
C SER A 71 4.36 -0.15 9.36
N HIS A 72 5.34 -0.52 10.18
CA HIS A 72 6.67 0.04 10.39
C HIS A 72 7.41 0.41 9.08
N ALA A 73 7.26 1.65 8.62
CA ALA A 73 8.02 2.20 7.50
C ALA A 73 9.16 3.09 8.02
N GLU A 74 10.23 2.48 8.55
CA GLU A 74 11.43 3.23 8.96
C GLU A 74 12.76 2.78 8.31
N ASP A 75 12.83 1.73 7.49
CA ASP A 75 14.14 1.12 7.16
C ASP A 75 14.70 1.28 5.73
N SER A 76 14.08 2.04 4.81
CA SER A 76 14.69 2.24 3.47
C SER A 76 14.61 3.66 2.90
N PRO A 77 15.73 4.23 2.39
CA PRO A 77 15.77 5.54 1.71
C PRO A 77 14.87 5.63 0.48
N ALA A 78 14.62 4.51 -0.21
CA ALA A 78 13.73 4.47 -1.38
C ALA A 78 12.26 4.68 -0.98
N ASP A 79 11.84 4.13 0.17
CA ASP A 79 10.49 4.28 0.70
C ASP A 79 10.24 5.69 1.25
N ALA A 80 11.28 6.37 1.75
CA ALA A 80 11.21 7.75 2.18
C ALA A 80 11.05 8.72 0.99
N ALA A 81 11.73 8.47 -0.13
CA ALA A 81 11.65 9.28 -1.35
C ALA A 81 10.32 9.12 -2.11
N ALA A 82 9.61 8.02 -1.88
CA ALA A 82 8.32 7.71 -2.49
C ALA A 82 7.11 8.26 -1.72
N ARG A 83 7.31 8.92 -0.56
CA ARG A 83 6.21 9.54 0.20
C ARG A 83 5.65 10.72 -0.60
N PRO A 84 4.35 10.74 -0.95
CA PRO A 84 3.75 12.00 -1.34
C PRO A 84 3.79 12.94 -0.14
N GLU A 85 4.07 14.23 -0.38
CA GLU A 85 3.77 15.29 0.59
C GLU A 85 2.35 15.04 1.11
N PRO A 86 2.13 14.98 2.43
CA PRO A 86 0.77 14.83 2.94
C PRO A 86 -0.01 15.98 2.34
N ALA A 87 -1.00 15.66 1.50
CA ALA A 87 -1.85 16.66 0.89
C ALA A 87 -2.37 17.51 2.04
N ARG A 88 -1.85 18.74 2.18
CA ARG A 88 -2.47 19.74 3.04
C ARG A 88 -3.88 19.82 2.49
N LEU A 89 -4.83 19.23 3.22
CA LEU A 89 -6.24 19.57 3.07
C LEU A 89 -6.30 21.06 3.41
N SER A 90 -6.09 21.90 2.41
CA SER A 90 -6.39 23.32 2.49
C SER A 90 -7.88 23.38 2.79
N PRO A 91 -8.29 23.90 3.95
CA PRO A 91 -9.70 24.15 4.19
C PRO A 91 -9.99 25.36 3.31
N LEU A 92 -10.54 25.17 2.11
CA LEU A 92 -11.24 26.17 1.29
C LEU A 92 -11.40 25.65 -0.14
N ARG A 93 -12.61 25.21 -0.48
CA ARG A 93 -13.45 25.93 -1.46
C ARG A 93 -14.91 25.54 -1.21
N ARG A 94 -15.72 26.59 -1.13
CA ARG A 94 -17.18 26.58 -1.12
C ARG A 94 -17.73 25.97 -2.40
#